data_AF-A0A931Q4B8-F1
#
_entry.id   AF-A0A931Q4B8-F1
#
_cell.length_a   1.000
_cell.length_b   1.000
_cell.length_c   1.000
_cell.angle_alpha   90.00
_cell.angle_beta   90.00
_cell.angle_gamma   90.00
#
_symmetry.space_group_name_H-M   'P 1'
#
loop_
_entity.id
_entity.type
_entity.pdbx_description
1 polymer ?
#
loop_
_entity_poly.entity_id
_entity_poly.type
_entity_poly.pdbx_seq_one_letter_code
_entity_poly.pdbx_strand_id
1 'polypeptide(L)'
;MSFFKRRLKFRPTLSTPSWWKMVLNKIRRTYLCYFNPDYVKEAEATRVGECVGCGKCCTLVFKCVFLEGSEEQSRCKIYDIGRPKPCGAFPIDPKDLADVNFLCGYSFVSSRETKPTITGVPPFEINPSLEPAFSLIRKIEVNLINE
;
A
#
# COMPACT_ATOMS: atom_id res chain seq x y z
N MET A 1 21.96 -22.54 32.72
CA MET A 1 21.59 -22.09 31.37
C MET A 1 20.50 -23.00 30.82
N SER A 2 19.24 -22.55 30.77
CA SER A 2 18.19 -23.14 29.94
C SER A 2 16.97 -22.21 29.96
N PHE A 3 17.00 -21.16 29.13
CA PHE A 3 15.84 -20.33 28.83
C PHE A 3 15.32 -20.73 27.43
N PHE A 4 14.61 -21.86 27.35
CA PHE A 4 13.98 -22.27 26.09
C PHE A 4 12.60 -21.61 25.95
N LYS A 5 12.59 -20.61 25.07
CA LYS A 5 11.52 -19.72 24.66
C LYS A 5 10.16 -20.42 24.50
N ARG A 6 9.17 -20.02 25.33
CA ARG A 6 7.74 -20.17 25.02
C ARG A 6 7.42 -19.29 23.80
N ARG A 7 7.45 -19.88 22.61
CA ARG A 7 6.95 -19.23 21.39
C ARG A 7 5.42 -19.31 21.42
N LEU A 8 4.76 -18.29 21.97
CA LEU A 8 3.31 -18.13 21.86
C LEU A 8 2.98 -18.02 20.35
N LYS A 9 2.41 -19.09 19.80
CA LYS A 9 1.84 -19.11 18.46
C LYS A 9 0.56 -18.27 18.49
N PHE A 10 0.71 -16.97 18.30
CA PHE A 10 -0.42 -16.09 17.99
C PHE A 10 -0.91 -16.48 16.58
N ARG A 11 -1.93 -17.35 16.53
CA ARG A 11 -2.68 -17.64 15.31
C ARG A 11 -3.88 -16.70 15.33
N PRO A 12 -3.87 -15.55 14.63
CA PRO A 12 -5.13 -14.87 14.40
C PRO A 12 -6.00 -15.85 13.62
N THR A 13 -7.16 -16.21 14.19
CA THR A 13 -8.18 -16.99 13.50
C THR A 13 -8.79 -16.11 12.43
N LEU A 14 -8.05 -15.90 11.34
CA LEU A 14 -8.59 -15.36 10.09
C LEU A 14 -9.56 -16.41 9.56
N SER A 15 -10.84 -16.19 9.83
CA SER A 15 -11.94 -16.86 9.17
C SER A 15 -11.65 -16.85 7.67
N THR A 16 -11.33 -18.02 7.10
CA THR A 16 -11.12 -18.15 5.66
C THR A 16 -12.42 -17.74 4.98
N PRO A 17 -12.46 -16.63 4.22
CA PRO A 17 -13.68 -16.22 3.55
C PRO A 17 -14.11 -17.35 2.62
N SER A 18 -15.41 -17.69 2.66
CA SER A 18 -15.99 -18.67 1.75
C SER A 18 -15.63 -18.30 0.31
N TRP A 19 -15.25 -19.29 -0.51
CA TRP A 19 -14.85 -19.09 -1.92
C TRP A 19 -15.87 -18.26 -2.71
N TRP A 20 -17.17 -18.46 -2.43
CA TRP A 20 -18.26 -17.67 -3.01
C TRP A 20 -18.16 -16.16 -2.74
N LYS A 21 -17.73 -15.76 -1.53
CA LYS A 21 -17.51 -14.35 -1.20
C LYS A 21 -16.40 -13.74 -2.07
N MET A 22 -15.32 -14.50 -2.31
CA MET A 22 -14.20 -14.03 -3.13
C MET A 22 -14.61 -13.86 -4.60
N VAL A 23 -15.44 -14.77 -5.12
CA VAL A 23 -16.05 -14.66 -6.45
C VAL A 23 -16.95 -13.42 -6.54
N LEU A 24 -17.83 -13.23 -5.56
CA LEU A 24 -18.72 -12.06 -5.51
C LEU A 24 -17.93 -10.75 -5.43
N ASN A 25 -16.84 -10.70 -4.64
CA ASN A 25 -15.98 -9.53 -4.56
C ASN A 25 -15.24 -9.27 -5.89
N LYS A 26 -14.83 -10.31 -6.62
CA LYS A 26 -14.27 -10.16 -7.98
C LYS A 26 -15.30 -9.57 -8.94
N ILE A 27 -16.55 -10.07 -8.93
CA ILE A 27 -17.64 -9.54 -9.76
C ILE A 27 -17.95 -8.09 -9.38
N ARG A 28 -18.07 -7.80 -8.08
CA ARG A 28 -18.27 -6.45 -7.54
C ARG A 28 -17.21 -5.47 -8.04
N ARG A 29 -15.92 -5.84 -7.97
CA ARG A 29 -14.84 -4.98 -8.49
C ARG A 29 -14.96 -4.73 -9.98
N THR A 30 -15.27 -5.77 -10.75
CA THR A 30 -15.52 -5.64 -12.19
C THR A 30 -16.67 -4.66 -12.41
N TYR A 31 -17.80 -4.85 -11.76
CA TYR A 31 -18.95 -3.95 -11.86
C TYR A 31 -18.60 -2.50 -11.54
N LEU A 32 -17.92 -2.23 -10.41
CA LEU A 32 -17.52 -0.87 -10.03
C LEU A 32 -16.60 -0.22 -11.08
N CYS A 33 -15.64 -0.95 -11.63
CA CYS A 33 -14.72 -0.42 -12.64
C CYS A 33 -15.41 -0.03 -13.96
N TYR A 34 -16.56 -0.62 -14.28
CA TYR A 34 -17.29 -0.34 -15.52
C TYR A 34 -18.49 0.60 -15.32
N PHE A 35 -19.20 0.47 -14.21
CA PHE A 35 -20.47 1.19 -13.97
C PHE A 35 -20.35 2.35 -12.98
N ASN A 36 -19.31 2.39 -12.13
CA ASN A 36 -19.10 3.48 -11.19
C ASN A 36 -17.61 3.89 -11.13
N PRO A 37 -17.08 4.45 -12.24
CA PRO A 37 -15.68 4.84 -12.31
C PRO A 37 -15.33 5.99 -11.34
N ASP A 38 -16.29 6.82 -10.97
CA ASP A 38 -16.05 7.95 -10.05
C ASP A 38 -15.80 7.45 -8.63
N TYR A 39 -16.57 6.45 -8.16
CA TYR A 39 -16.26 5.76 -6.91
C TYR A 39 -14.86 5.16 -6.90
N VAL A 40 -14.44 4.54 -8.01
CA VAL A 40 -13.10 3.94 -8.10
C VAL A 40 -12.00 5.01 -8.02
N LYS A 41 -12.19 6.16 -8.66
CA LYS A 41 -11.25 7.29 -8.58
C LYS A 41 -11.16 7.86 -7.17
N GLU A 42 -12.30 8.05 -6.50
CA GLU A 42 -12.33 8.52 -5.11
C GLU A 42 -11.60 7.54 -4.18
N ALA A 43 -11.87 6.25 -4.35
CA ALA A 43 -11.22 5.21 -3.57
C ALA A 43 -9.71 5.15 -3.86
N GLU A 44 -9.30 5.30 -5.11
CA GLU A 44 -7.90 5.39 -5.52
C GLU A 44 -7.18 6.60 -4.90
N ALA A 45 -7.87 7.73 -4.70
CA ALA A 45 -7.29 8.90 -4.02
C ALA A 45 -7.01 8.65 -2.52
N THR A 46 -7.73 7.73 -1.88
CA THR A 46 -7.50 7.33 -0.47
C THR A 46 -6.49 6.19 -0.31
N ARG A 47 -6.12 5.55 -1.42
CA ARG A 47 -5.22 4.41 -1.48
C ARG A 47 -3.78 4.89 -1.45
N VAL A 48 -2.97 4.31 -0.57
CA VAL A 48 -1.54 4.61 -0.44
C VAL A 48 -0.71 3.33 -0.61
N GLY A 49 0.56 3.49 -0.97
CA GLY A 49 1.48 2.40 -1.25
C GLY A 49 1.55 2.02 -2.73
N GLU A 50 2.19 0.90 -3.02
CA GLU A 50 2.45 0.45 -4.40
C GLU A 50 2.34 -1.07 -4.57
N CYS A 51 2.29 -1.53 -5.81
CA CYS A 51 2.24 -2.95 -6.13
C CYS A 51 3.62 -3.60 -5.96
N VAL A 52 3.83 -4.30 -4.85
CA VAL A 52 5.08 -5.02 -4.53
C VAL A 52 5.21 -6.40 -5.21
N GLY A 53 4.36 -6.74 -6.18
CA GLY A 53 4.44 -8.04 -6.86
C GLY A 53 4.14 -9.25 -5.96
N CYS A 54 3.29 -9.10 -4.95
CA CYS A 54 2.97 -10.18 -3.99
C CYS A 54 2.12 -11.34 -4.56
N GLY A 55 1.53 -11.18 -5.75
CA GLY A 55 0.76 -12.23 -6.43
C GLY A 55 -0.61 -12.58 -5.81
N LYS A 56 -0.92 -12.11 -4.59
CA LYS A 56 -2.14 -12.49 -3.86
C LYS A 56 -3.44 -12.12 -4.58
N CYS A 57 -3.48 -10.96 -5.24
CA CYS A 57 -4.64 -10.55 -6.04
C CYS A 57 -4.82 -11.40 -7.31
N CYS A 58 -3.75 -12.01 -7.82
CA CYS A 58 -3.75 -12.88 -9.00
C CYS A 58 -4.13 -14.33 -8.66
N THR A 59 -4.10 -14.73 -7.38
CA THR A 59 -4.47 -16.07 -6.90
C THR A 59 -5.79 -16.08 -6.13
N LEU A 60 -6.54 -14.98 -6.15
CA LEU A 60 -7.70 -14.76 -5.28
C LEU A 60 -8.81 -15.80 -5.47
N VAL A 61 -9.35 -15.91 -6.68
CA VAL A 61 -10.44 -16.86 -7.00
C VAL A 61 -9.89 -18.13 -7.64
N PHE A 62 -8.92 -17.94 -8.53
CA PHE A 62 -8.19 -18.96 -9.26
C PHE A 62 -6.78 -18.42 -9.53
N LYS A 63 -5.84 -19.29 -9.91
CA LYS A 63 -4.50 -18.88 -10.32
C LYS A 63 -4.54 -18.25 -11.72
N CYS A 64 -4.29 -16.95 -11.80
CA CYS A 64 -4.24 -16.23 -13.08
C CYS A 64 -3.18 -16.82 -14.02
N VAL A 65 -3.51 -16.97 -15.30
CA VAL A 65 -2.62 -17.48 -16.35
C VAL A 65 -1.43 -16.57 -16.67
N PHE A 66 -1.56 -15.27 -16.34
CA PHE A 66 -0.51 -14.28 -16.53
C PHE A 66 0.41 -14.13 -15.31
N LEU A 67 0.22 -14.93 -14.26
CA LEU A 67 1.10 -14.94 -13.09
C LEU A 67 2.29 -15.88 -13.35
N GLU A 68 3.49 -15.34 -13.29
CA GLU A 68 4.75 -16.08 -13.36
C GLU A 68 5.50 -16.03 -12.03
N GLY A 69 6.41 -17.00 -11.86
CA GLY A 69 7.30 -17.06 -10.71
C GLY A 69 6.79 -17.93 -9.57
N SER A 70 7.50 -17.86 -8.44
CA SER A 70 7.17 -18.58 -7.21
C SER A 70 6.29 -17.71 -6.30
N GLU A 71 5.86 -18.25 -5.15
CA GLU A 71 5.11 -17.47 -4.15
C GLU A 71 5.93 -16.31 -3.56
N GLU A 72 7.26 -16.40 -3.60
CA GLU A 72 8.20 -15.43 -3.04
C GLU A 72 8.60 -14.36 -4.06
N GLN A 73 8.63 -14.72 -5.35
CA GLN A 73 8.99 -13.83 -6.45
C GLN A 73 7.96 -14.00 -7.57
N SER A 74 6.83 -13.31 -7.43
CA SER A 74 5.75 -13.39 -8.41
C SER A 74 5.71 -12.14 -9.30
N ARG A 75 5.47 -12.33 -10.60
CA ARG A 75 5.37 -11.24 -11.58
C ARG A 75 4.16 -11.42 -12.47
N CYS A 76 3.48 -10.33 -12.79
CA CYS A 76 2.40 -10.32 -13.79
C CYS A 76 3.00 -10.06 -15.18
N LYS A 77 2.81 -10.97 -16.14
CA LYS A 77 3.34 -10.83 -17.51
C LYS A 77 2.84 -9.57 -18.22
N ILE A 78 1.58 -9.20 -17.97
CA ILE A 78 0.90 -8.09 -18.64
C ILE A 78 0.85 -6.83 -17.77
N TYR A 79 1.73 -6.71 -16.78
CA TYR A 79 1.72 -5.59 -15.84
C TYR A 79 1.83 -4.24 -16.56
N ASP A 80 2.81 -4.15 -17.47
CA ASP A 80 3.12 -2.95 -18.27
C ASP A 80 2.41 -2.94 -19.64
N ILE A 81 1.98 -4.11 -20.13
CA ILE A 81 1.38 -4.26 -21.47
C ILE A 81 -0.08 -3.81 -21.48
N GLY A 82 -0.82 -4.09 -20.41
CA GLY A 82 -2.25 -3.77 -20.36
C GLY A 82 -2.98 -4.61 -19.32
N ARG A 83 -2.94 -4.17 -18.06
CA ARG A 83 -3.75 -4.77 -17.01
C ARG A 83 -5.23 -4.47 -17.27
N PRO A 84 -6.13 -5.47 -17.20
CA PRO A 84 -7.57 -5.21 -17.21
C PRO A 84 -7.94 -4.22 -16.11
N LYS A 85 -8.93 -3.34 -16.37
CA LYS A 85 -9.41 -2.34 -15.41
C LYS A 85 -9.56 -2.87 -13.97
N PRO A 86 -10.27 -3.99 -13.71
CA PRO A 86 -10.42 -4.50 -12.34
C PRO A 86 -9.14 -5.07 -11.71
N CYS A 87 -8.12 -5.40 -12.51
CA CYS A 87 -6.80 -5.82 -12.01
C CYS A 87 -5.92 -4.60 -11.70
N GLY A 88 -6.03 -3.53 -12.49
CA GLY A 88 -5.31 -2.27 -12.28
C GLY A 88 -5.84 -1.48 -11.08
N ALA A 89 -7.16 -1.47 -10.89
CA ALA A 89 -7.83 -0.78 -9.79
C ALA A 89 -7.78 -1.53 -8.45
N PHE A 90 -7.14 -2.70 -8.38
CA PHE A 90 -7.05 -3.44 -7.12
C PHE A 90 -5.95 -2.87 -6.21
N PRO A 91 -6.22 -2.70 -4.90
CA PRO A 91 -7.50 -2.80 -4.21
C PRO A 91 -8.38 -1.55 -4.42
N ILE A 92 -9.70 -1.72 -4.52
CA ILE A 92 -10.64 -0.59 -4.56
C ILE A 92 -10.99 -0.20 -3.13
N ASP A 93 -11.30 -1.16 -2.26
CA ASP A 93 -11.70 -0.93 -0.87
C ASP A 93 -10.86 -1.73 0.14
N PRO A 94 -10.88 -1.36 1.43
CA PRO A 94 -10.33 -2.20 2.50
C PRO A 94 -10.88 -3.63 2.52
N LYS A 95 -12.10 -3.84 1.98
CA LYS A 95 -12.71 -5.17 1.79
C LYS A 95 -11.89 -6.05 0.85
N ASP A 96 -11.31 -5.47 -0.20
CA ASP A 96 -10.46 -6.20 -1.14
C ASP A 96 -9.12 -6.61 -0.51
N LEU A 97 -8.62 -5.80 0.43
CA LEU A 97 -7.44 -6.17 1.23
C LEU A 97 -7.75 -7.30 2.20
N ALA A 98 -8.96 -7.35 2.77
CA ALA A 98 -9.37 -8.46 3.62
C ALA A 98 -9.38 -9.80 2.86
N ASP A 99 -9.74 -9.82 1.57
CA ASP A 99 -9.69 -11.03 0.73
C ASP A 99 -8.26 -11.59 0.56
N VAL A 100 -7.23 -10.75 0.72
CA VAL A 100 -5.81 -11.14 0.67
C VAL A 100 -5.15 -11.16 2.05
N ASN A 101 -5.95 -11.18 3.14
CA ASN A 101 -5.47 -11.13 4.52
C ASN A 101 -4.54 -9.94 4.80
N PHE A 102 -4.75 -8.81 4.12
CA PHE A 102 -3.90 -7.62 4.18
C PHE A 102 -2.45 -7.86 3.78
N LEU A 103 -2.15 -8.96 3.06
CA LEU A 103 -0.83 -9.28 2.51
C LEU A 103 -0.66 -8.60 1.15
N CYS A 104 -0.65 -7.27 1.14
CA CYS A 104 -0.47 -6.44 -0.05
C CYS A 104 0.33 -5.18 0.30
N GLY A 105 1.01 -4.59 -0.68
CA GLY A 105 1.75 -3.32 -0.50
C GLY A 105 0.85 -2.07 -0.44
N TYR A 106 -0.45 -2.23 -0.67
CA TYR A 106 -1.43 -1.14 -0.59
C TYR A 106 -2.11 -1.09 0.77
N SER A 107 -2.46 0.12 1.22
CA SER A 107 -3.27 0.40 2.40
C SER A 107 -4.19 1.60 2.16
N PHE A 108 -5.11 1.85 3.09
CA PHE A 108 -6.07 2.96 3.02
C PHE A 108 -5.94 3.82 4.26
N VAL A 109 -5.81 5.14 4.08
CA VAL A 109 -5.77 6.09 5.19
C VAL A 109 -7.20 6.39 5.60
N SER A 110 -7.54 6.15 6.87
CA SER A 110 -8.84 6.57 7.39
C SER A 110 -8.83 8.09 7.58
N SER A 111 -9.87 8.79 7.13
CA SER A 111 -10.02 10.25 7.30
C SER A 111 -10.10 10.73 8.76
N ARG A 112 -9.89 9.84 9.73
CA ARG A 112 -9.68 10.20 11.16
C ARG A 112 -8.26 10.63 11.46
N GLU A 113 -7.34 10.52 10.50
CA GLU A 113 -5.98 11.06 10.58
C GLU A 113 -5.86 12.36 9.77
N THR A 114 -6.73 13.32 10.04
CA THR A 114 -6.55 14.72 9.61
C THR A 114 -5.57 15.45 10.54
N LYS A 115 -4.30 15.01 10.52
CA LYS A 115 -3.06 15.77 10.79
C LYS A 115 -1.94 14.75 10.97
N PRO A 116 -0.74 14.95 10.41
CA PRO A 116 0.45 14.31 10.95
C PRO A 116 0.69 14.91 12.35
N THR A 117 0.06 14.32 13.36
CA THR A 117 0.47 14.47 14.75
C THR A 117 1.73 13.61 14.89
N ILE A 118 2.88 14.24 14.65
CA ILE A 118 4.18 13.70 15.01
C ILE A 118 4.16 13.47 16.53
N THR A 119 3.86 12.25 16.96
CA THR A 119 4.07 11.80 18.34
C THR A 119 4.80 10.48 18.24
N GLY A 120 6.14 10.55 18.33
CA GLY A 120 6.97 9.35 18.31
C GLY A 120 8.41 9.54 17.84
N VAL A 121 8.78 10.69 17.28
CA VAL A 121 10.21 11.03 17.18
C VAL A 121 10.60 11.64 18.53
N PRO A 122 11.58 11.09 19.28
CA PRO A 122 12.15 11.84 20.40
C PRO A 122 12.62 13.20 19.88
N PRO A 123 12.61 14.28 20.68
CA PRO A 123 13.20 15.54 20.25
C PRO A 123 14.60 15.25 19.75
N PHE A 124 14.80 15.34 18.43
CA PHE A 124 16.15 15.42 17.91
C PHE A 124 16.63 16.77 18.36
N GLU A 125 17.39 16.80 19.46
CA GLU A 125 18.17 17.95 19.88
C GLU A 125 18.97 18.38 18.65
N ILE A 126 18.54 19.49 18.05
CA ILE A 126 19.32 20.19 17.05
C ILE A 126 20.53 20.71 17.83
N ASN A 127 21.63 19.95 17.77
CA ASN A 127 22.91 20.42 18.26
C ASN A 127 23.21 21.78 17.61
N PRO A 128 23.37 22.87 18.37
CA PRO A 128 23.63 24.21 17.83
C PRO A 128 25.02 24.38 17.19
N SER A 129 25.76 23.29 16.95
CA SER A 129 27.16 23.35 16.53
C SER A 129 27.40 23.28 15.02
N LEU A 130 26.35 23.42 14.20
CA LEU A 130 26.47 23.52 12.73
C LEU A 130 26.01 24.89 12.18
N GLU A 131 26.10 25.93 13.01
CA GLU A 131 25.86 27.34 12.68
C GLU A 131 27.13 28.04 12.18
N PRO A 132 27.66 27.69 10.99
CA PRO A 132 28.06 28.82 10.14
C PRO A 132 27.64 28.71 8.67
N ALA A 133 27.19 27.55 8.19
CA ALA A 133 27.04 27.35 6.74
C ALA A 133 25.74 27.94 6.15
N PHE A 134 24.68 28.11 6.96
CA PHE A 134 23.37 28.55 6.45
C PHE A 134 23.26 30.08 6.24
N SER A 135 24.14 30.88 6.84
CA SER A 135 24.13 32.35 6.66
C SER A 135 24.78 32.81 5.34
N LEU A 136 25.70 32.00 4.79
CA LEU A 136 26.37 32.29 3.53
C LEU A 136 25.46 32.06 2.31
N ILE A 137 24.65 31.00 2.35
CA ILE A 137 23.76 30.66 1.23
C ILE A 137 22.68 31.73 1.02
N ARG A 138 22.06 32.24 2.11
CA ARG A 138 21.06 33.32 1.98
C ARG A 138 21.65 34.67 1.53
N LYS A 139 22.93 34.95 1.81
CA LYS A 139 23.58 36.19 1.34
C LYS A 139 23.90 36.14 -0.16
N ILE A 140 24.25 34.97 -0.70
CA ILE A 140 24.51 34.80 -2.13
C ILE A 140 23.21 34.97 -2.93
N GLU A 141 22.11 34.41 -2.46
CA GLU A 141 20.84 34.40 -3.19
C GLU A 141 20.17 35.78 -3.26
N VAL A 142 20.35 36.64 -2.25
CA VAL A 142 19.80 38.01 -2.26
C VAL A 142 20.62 38.96 -3.15
N ASN A 143 21.91 38.72 -3.34
CA ASN A 143 22.76 39.56 -4.19
C ASN A 143 22.63 39.23 -5.68
N LEU A 144 22.20 38.02 -6.06
CA LEU A 144 21.98 37.64 -7.46
C LEU A 144 20.65 38.15 -8.05
N ILE A 145 19.76 38.70 -7.23
CA ILE A 145 18.45 39.23 -7.68
C ILE A 145 18.50 40.74 -7.90
N ASN A 146 19.56 41.42 -7.43
CA ASN A 146 19.68 42.88 -7.46
C ASN A 146 20.84 43.42 -8.32
N GLU A 147 21.45 42.59 -9.18
CA GLU A 147 22.32 43.03 -10.28
C GLU A 147 21.69 42.72 -11.65
#